data_AF-A0A0Q7VYH8-F1
#
_entry.id   AF-A0A0Q7VYH8-F1
#
_cell.length_a   1.000
_cell.length_b   1.000
_cell.length_c   1.000
_cell.angle_alpha   90.00
_cell.angle_beta   90.00
_cell.angle_gamma   90.00
#
_symmetry.space_group_name_H-M   'P 1'
#
loop_
_entity.id
_entity.type
_entity.pdbx_description
1 polymer ?
#
loop_
_entity_poly.entity_id
_entity_poly.type
_entity_poly.pdbx_seq_one_letter_code
_entity_poly.pdbx_strand_id
1 'polypeptide(L)'
;MKYWWVNQNQTHESEIGGGYLWSPKTKRDGGRNVFYDNMTAVEPGDIIFSFYNQHISDIGVAISPAYSSPKPVEFGSAGDYWNIQGWRLPVRFFSADTVIRPADHMEQIGPLLPSKYAPLQDSGRGNQGVYLAALPVELGRLLLKLCDSENSIAMDETTEIATEQRTDIPPTTKMQIIQARRGQGIFRDRLVHIEKCCRVTGLTALDFLVASHMKPWARSTDLEKLDGHNGLLLAPHIDRLFDRGFISFEDDGTLLVSPRLPQEVIAAWGIFTPCKARRFQTDQLPFVAYHRGVLFKRDPF
;
A
#
# COMPACT_ATOMS: atom_id res chain seq x y z
N MET A 1 12.31 -1.23 4.18
CA MET A 1 11.06 -0.46 4.36
C MET A 1 10.90 -0.09 5.83
N LYS A 2 11.05 1.19 6.12
CA LYS A 2 10.78 1.83 7.41
C LYS A 2 9.45 2.59 7.31
N TYR A 3 8.96 3.01 8.47
CA TYR A 3 7.72 3.77 8.60
C TYR A 3 8.00 5.10 9.26
N TRP A 4 7.35 6.13 8.75
CA TRP A 4 7.52 7.50 9.20
C TRP A 4 6.17 8.14 9.46
N TRP A 5 6.16 9.11 10.36
CA TRP A 5 5.01 9.95 10.65
C TRP A 5 5.36 11.38 10.39
N VAL A 6 4.57 12.09 9.60
CA VAL A 6 4.77 13.51 9.33
C VAL A 6 3.60 14.34 9.85
N ASN A 7 3.88 15.35 10.68
CA ASN A 7 2.90 16.34 11.11
C ASN A 7 2.89 17.52 10.15
N GLN A 8 1.81 17.70 9.39
CA GLN A 8 1.74 18.69 8.30
C GLN A 8 0.74 19.83 8.56
N ASN A 9 0.35 20.08 9.82
CA ASN A 9 -0.69 21.06 10.18
C ASN A 9 -0.52 22.49 9.61
N GLN A 10 0.68 22.89 9.19
CA GLN A 10 0.96 24.23 8.66
C GLN A 10 1.12 24.28 7.13
N THR A 11 1.46 23.16 6.48
CA THR A 11 1.93 23.13 5.07
C THR A 11 1.30 21.99 4.26
N HIS A 12 0.26 21.34 4.80
CA HIS A 12 -0.38 20.15 4.21
C HIS A 12 -0.77 20.32 2.73
N GLU A 13 -1.54 21.35 2.38
CA GLU A 13 -2.01 21.54 1.01
C GLU A 13 -0.86 21.69 0.00
N SER A 14 0.17 22.46 0.36
CA SER A 14 1.34 22.67 -0.50
C SER A 14 2.23 21.42 -0.60
N GLU A 15 2.41 20.68 0.50
CA GLU A 15 3.26 19.47 0.53
C GLU A 15 2.62 18.27 -0.17
N ILE A 16 1.32 18.03 0.05
CA ILE A 16 0.57 16.98 -0.63
C ILE A 16 0.44 17.32 -2.12
N GLY A 17 0.00 18.54 -2.45
CA GLY A 17 -0.16 18.98 -3.84
C GLY A 17 1.16 19.08 -4.60
N GLY A 18 2.25 19.42 -3.90
CA GLY A 18 3.61 19.51 -4.46
C GLY A 18 4.35 18.17 -4.53
N GLY A 19 3.87 17.12 -3.85
CA GLY A 19 4.52 15.80 -3.85
C GLY A 19 5.89 15.80 -3.15
N TYR A 20 6.01 16.48 -2.02
CA TYR A 20 7.26 16.50 -1.25
C TYR A 20 7.03 16.77 0.24
N LEU A 21 8.01 16.40 1.06
CA LEU A 21 8.22 16.95 2.40
C LEU A 21 9.39 17.93 2.39
N TRP A 22 9.33 18.95 3.24
CA TRP A 22 10.40 19.91 3.39
C TRP A 22 10.61 20.30 4.85
N SER A 23 11.86 20.30 5.31
CA SER A 23 12.22 20.83 6.62
C SER A 23 13.48 21.69 6.55
N PRO A 24 13.69 22.61 7.51
CA PRO A 24 15.01 23.19 7.73
C PRO A 24 16.04 22.10 8.03
N LYS A 25 17.33 22.39 7.85
CA LYS A 25 18.41 21.48 8.29
C LYS A 25 18.68 21.55 9.79
N THR A 26 18.48 22.73 10.38
CA THR A 26 18.74 23.02 11.79
C THR A 26 17.62 23.90 12.34
N LYS A 27 17.54 24.01 13.67
CA LYS A 27 16.71 25.02 14.33
C LYS A 27 17.26 26.43 14.06
N ARG A 28 16.48 27.45 14.40
CA ARG A 28 16.82 28.86 14.20
C ARG A 28 18.12 29.28 14.90
N ASP A 29 18.39 28.72 16.07
CA ASP A 29 19.61 28.93 16.85
C ASP A 29 20.82 28.15 16.32
N GLY A 30 20.68 27.46 15.18
CA GLY A 30 21.69 26.55 14.64
C GLY A 30 21.71 25.18 15.33
N GLY A 31 20.87 24.96 16.34
CA GLY A 31 20.78 23.72 17.09
C GLY A 31 20.28 22.56 16.25
N ARG A 32 20.76 21.35 16.59
CA ARG A 32 20.34 20.11 15.95
C ARG A 32 18.87 19.78 16.26
N ASN A 33 18.17 19.19 15.29
CA ASN A 33 16.81 18.67 15.48
C ASN A 33 16.70 17.28 14.86
N VAL A 34 16.46 16.28 15.70
CA VAL A 34 16.34 14.88 15.27
C VAL A 34 15.24 14.69 14.21
N PHE A 35 14.15 15.45 14.28
CA PHE A 35 13.04 15.35 13.32
C PHE A 35 13.42 15.91 11.94
N TYR A 36 14.40 16.80 11.87
CA TYR A 36 14.95 17.30 10.61
C TYR A 36 16.02 16.36 10.08
N ASP A 37 16.85 15.81 10.97
CA ASP A 37 17.84 14.80 10.59
C ASP A 37 17.18 13.55 10.02
N ASN A 38 15.99 13.17 10.52
CA ASN A 38 15.22 12.04 10.03
C ASN A 38 14.94 12.12 8.53
N MET A 39 14.83 13.31 7.95
CA MET A 39 14.67 13.50 6.49
C MET A 39 15.79 12.80 5.70
N THR A 40 17.01 12.79 6.24
CA THR A 40 18.18 12.18 5.60
C THR A 40 18.24 10.66 5.76
N ALA A 41 17.45 10.10 6.69
CA ALA A 41 17.39 8.68 6.98
C ALA A 41 16.26 7.95 6.23
N VAL A 42 15.38 8.71 5.57
CA VAL A 42 14.32 8.17 4.70
C VAL A 42 14.95 7.58 3.44
N GLU A 43 14.59 6.33 3.16
CA GLU A 43 14.99 5.62 1.95
C GLU A 43 13.81 5.51 0.99
N PRO A 44 14.05 5.39 -0.33
CA PRO A 44 12.96 5.21 -1.28
C PRO A 44 12.16 3.92 -1.00
N GLY A 45 10.85 4.01 -1.16
CA GLY A 45 9.90 2.96 -0.82
C GLY A 45 9.49 2.96 0.66
N ASP A 46 10.09 3.78 1.52
CA ASP A 46 9.59 3.97 2.89
C ASP A 46 8.19 4.59 2.89
N ILE A 47 7.36 4.16 3.85
CA ILE A 47 5.98 4.62 4.04
C ILE A 47 5.94 5.79 5.02
N ILE A 48 5.15 6.81 4.70
CA ILE A 48 5.02 8.03 5.48
C ILE A 48 3.53 8.30 5.74
N PHE A 49 3.10 8.25 7.00
CA PHE A 49 1.73 8.62 7.37
C PHE A 49 1.61 10.14 7.48
N SER A 50 0.75 10.75 6.65
CA SER A 50 0.42 12.15 6.73
C SER A 50 -0.57 12.39 7.87
N PHE A 51 -0.14 13.15 8.88
CA PHE A 51 -1.00 13.56 9.98
C PHE A 51 -1.35 15.04 9.89
N TYR A 52 -2.62 15.31 9.65
CA TYR A 52 -3.17 16.64 9.48
C TYR A 52 -4.53 16.74 10.17
N ASN A 53 -4.76 17.85 10.88
CA ASN A 53 -6.01 18.11 11.60
C ASN A 53 -6.47 16.93 12.49
N GLN A 54 -5.52 16.29 13.17
CA GLN A 54 -5.71 15.12 14.03
C GLN A 54 -6.13 13.83 13.32
N HIS A 55 -6.03 13.77 11.99
CA HIS A 55 -6.37 12.59 11.20
C HIS A 55 -5.17 12.11 10.39
N ILE A 56 -5.20 10.83 10.03
CA ILE A 56 -4.38 10.28 8.96
C ILE A 56 -5.30 10.08 7.76
N SER A 57 -5.12 10.91 6.75
CA SER A 57 -5.91 10.87 5.50
C SER A 57 -5.12 10.37 4.31
N ASP A 58 -3.79 10.48 4.36
CA ASP A 58 -2.93 10.19 3.23
C ASP A 58 -1.70 9.39 3.64
N ILE A 59 -1.27 8.51 2.75
CA ILE A 59 -0.11 7.66 2.87
C ILE A 59 0.88 8.07 1.78
N GLY A 60 2.01 8.60 2.20
CA GLY A 60 3.14 8.95 1.36
C GLY A 60 4.08 7.77 1.13
N VAL A 61 4.62 7.70 -0.07
CA VAL A 61 5.72 6.79 -0.43
C VAL A 61 6.92 7.63 -0.83
N ALA A 62 8.04 7.44 -0.14
CA ALA A 62 9.28 8.14 -0.46
C ALA A 62 9.80 7.71 -1.83
N ILE A 63 10.09 8.67 -2.71
CA ILE A 63 10.50 8.38 -4.10
C ILE A 63 12.02 8.42 -4.25
N SER A 64 12.69 9.31 -3.54
CA SER A 64 14.16 9.44 -3.54
C SER A 64 14.66 9.81 -2.14
N PRO A 65 15.96 9.67 -1.86
CA PRO A 65 16.55 10.27 -0.66
C PRO A 65 16.33 11.78 -0.63
N ALA A 66 16.35 12.37 0.57
CA ALA A 66 16.29 13.81 0.72
C ALA A 66 17.54 14.50 0.14
N TYR A 67 17.35 15.67 -0.46
CA TYR A 67 18.43 16.50 -0.99
C TYR A 67 18.33 17.93 -0.47
N SER A 68 19.43 18.67 -0.58
CA SER A 68 19.46 20.07 -0.17
C SER A 68 18.67 20.94 -1.13
N SER A 69 17.72 21.72 -0.61
CA SER A 69 16.84 22.56 -1.44
C SER A 69 16.51 23.87 -0.72
N PRO A 70 16.33 25.00 -1.43
CA PRO A 70 15.80 26.20 -0.81
C PRO A 70 14.39 25.98 -0.25
N LYS A 71 13.93 26.88 0.62
CA LYS A 71 12.54 26.89 1.09
C LYS A 71 11.58 27.05 -0.11
N PRO A 72 10.53 26.21 -0.25
CA PRO A 72 9.54 26.36 -1.30
C PRO A 72 8.87 27.73 -1.22
N VAL A 73 8.76 28.41 -2.38
CA VAL A 73 8.16 29.75 -2.48
C VAL A 73 6.66 29.76 -2.12
N GLU A 74 5.99 28.64 -2.38
CA GLU A 74 4.57 28.39 -2.11
C GLU A 74 4.22 28.27 -0.62
N PHE A 75 5.21 28.22 0.26
CA PHE A 75 4.98 28.31 1.71
C PHE A 75 4.64 29.75 2.15
N GLY A 76 4.86 30.77 1.32
CA GLY A 76 4.54 32.16 1.64
C GLY A 76 5.09 32.58 3.02
N SER A 77 4.24 33.18 3.85
CA SER A 77 4.56 33.54 5.25
C SER A 77 4.50 32.37 6.24
N ALA A 78 3.88 31.24 5.86
CA ALA A 78 3.89 29.99 6.62
C ALA A 78 5.28 29.33 6.50
N GLY A 79 6.27 29.90 7.19
CA GLY A 79 7.66 29.45 7.12
C GLY A 79 8.68 30.59 7.21
N ASP A 80 8.26 31.82 7.52
CA ASP A 80 9.17 32.97 7.73
C ASP A 80 10.21 32.73 8.84
N TYR A 81 9.94 31.77 9.72
CA TYR A 81 10.82 31.36 10.82
C TYR A 81 11.88 30.31 10.44
N TRP A 82 11.91 29.86 9.18
CA TRP A 82 12.77 28.77 8.71
C TRP A 82 13.94 29.26 7.86
N ASN A 83 15.11 28.60 8.02
CA ASN A 83 16.32 28.91 7.25
C ASN A 83 16.09 28.76 5.73
N ILE A 84 16.79 29.57 4.94
CA ILE A 84 16.64 29.62 3.47
C ILE A 84 16.95 28.27 2.82
N GLN A 85 17.78 27.42 3.44
CA GLN A 85 18.17 26.11 2.93
C GLN A 85 17.68 24.99 3.88
N GLY A 86 17.06 23.97 3.29
CA GLY A 86 16.47 22.83 3.99
C GLY A 86 16.75 21.50 3.31
N TRP A 87 16.14 20.45 3.85
CA TRP A 87 15.98 19.15 3.23
C TRP A 87 14.67 19.12 2.47
N ARG A 88 14.71 18.68 1.21
CA ARG A 88 13.53 18.33 0.42
C ARG A 88 13.54 16.84 0.16
N LEU A 89 12.42 16.20 0.45
CA LEU A 89 12.22 14.77 0.28
C LEU A 89 11.05 14.56 -0.69
N PRO A 90 11.29 14.07 -1.91
CA PRO A 90 10.22 13.74 -2.84
C PRO A 90 9.35 12.59 -2.31
N VAL A 91 8.04 12.81 -2.27
CA VAL A 91 7.05 11.87 -1.73
C VAL A 91 5.83 11.84 -2.65
N ARG A 92 5.37 10.66 -3.01
CA ARG A 92 4.08 10.50 -3.69
C ARG A 92 3.02 10.15 -2.65
N PHE A 93 1.99 10.99 -2.54
CA PHE A 93 0.90 10.77 -1.61
C PHE A 93 -0.28 10.08 -2.29
N PHE A 94 -0.92 9.19 -1.54
CA PHE A 94 -2.13 8.48 -1.92
C PHE A 94 -3.12 8.62 -0.77
N SER A 95 -4.39 8.86 -1.08
CA SER A 95 -5.42 8.86 -0.04
C SER A 95 -5.54 7.47 0.59
N ALA A 96 -5.67 7.43 1.90
CA ALA A 96 -5.95 6.22 2.65
C ALA A 96 -7.35 5.69 2.31
N ASP A 97 -7.49 4.37 2.22
CA ASP A 97 -8.80 3.72 1.99
C ASP A 97 -9.79 4.03 3.14
N THR A 98 -9.28 4.19 4.37
CA THR A 98 -10.03 4.68 5.52
C THR A 98 -9.26 5.79 6.23
N VAL A 99 -9.90 6.96 6.37
CA VAL A 99 -9.37 8.06 7.20
C VAL A 99 -9.54 7.70 8.67
N ILE A 100 -8.46 7.74 9.45
CA ILE A 100 -8.53 7.43 10.88
C ILE A 100 -8.16 8.64 11.73
N ARG A 101 -8.77 8.70 12.92
CA ARG A 101 -8.35 9.60 13.98
C ARG A 101 -7.58 8.80 15.03
N PRO A 102 -6.25 8.93 15.13
CA PRO A 102 -5.41 8.12 16.02
C PRO A 102 -5.86 8.12 17.50
N ALA A 103 -6.43 9.24 17.97
CA ALA A 103 -7.00 9.35 19.32
C ALA A 103 -8.08 8.30 19.62
N ASP A 104 -8.84 7.88 18.62
CA ASP A 104 -9.93 6.90 18.76
C ASP A 104 -9.39 5.45 18.78
N HIS A 105 -8.08 5.26 18.56
CA HIS A 105 -7.42 3.96 18.49
C HIS A 105 -6.25 3.82 19.48
N MET A 106 -6.18 4.67 20.51
CA MET A 106 -5.06 4.72 21.44
C MET A 106 -4.85 3.46 22.27
N GLU A 107 -5.88 2.63 22.48
CA GLU A 107 -5.74 1.33 23.12
C GLU A 107 -4.79 0.40 22.36
N GLN A 108 -4.80 0.46 21.02
CA GLN A 108 -3.92 -0.31 20.15
C GLN A 108 -2.61 0.44 19.85
N ILE A 109 -2.70 1.76 19.63
CA ILE A 109 -1.54 2.59 19.24
C ILE A 109 -0.60 2.86 20.41
N GLY A 110 -1.14 3.22 21.58
CA GLY A 110 -0.37 3.67 22.74
C GLY A 110 0.74 2.70 23.17
N PRO A 111 0.46 1.40 23.32
CA PRO A 111 1.49 0.41 23.68
C PRO A 111 2.65 0.27 22.68
N LEU A 112 2.46 0.71 21.43
CA LEU A 112 3.44 0.60 20.36
C LEU A 112 4.19 1.92 20.09
N LEU A 113 3.85 3.01 20.81
CA LEU A 113 4.56 4.27 20.68
C LEU A 113 6.00 4.14 21.20
N PRO A 114 6.98 4.75 20.50
CA PRO A 114 8.36 4.72 20.98
C PRO A 114 8.50 5.56 22.25
N SER A 115 9.29 5.09 23.21
CA SER A 115 9.51 5.79 24.50
C SER A 115 10.18 7.17 24.34
N LYS A 116 10.82 7.42 23.19
CA LYS A 116 11.42 8.71 22.85
C LYS A 116 11.03 9.10 21.43
N TYR A 117 10.80 10.40 21.22
CA TYR A 117 10.45 10.99 19.93
C TYR A 117 9.11 10.48 19.34
N ALA A 118 8.17 10.08 20.20
CA ALA A 118 6.83 9.69 19.78
C ALA A 118 6.12 10.82 19.04
N PRO A 119 5.39 10.52 17.94
CA PRO A 119 4.61 11.52 17.21
C PRO A 119 3.37 11.98 17.98
N LEU A 120 2.86 11.14 18.88
CA LEU A 120 1.64 11.36 19.66
C LEU A 120 1.94 11.39 21.16
N GLN A 121 1.06 12.06 21.89
CA GLN A 121 0.92 11.97 23.35
C GLN A 121 0.04 10.77 23.71
N ASP A 122 0.03 10.38 24.99
CA ASP A 122 -0.88 9.35 25.53
C ASP A 122 -2.36 9.68 25.30
N SER A 123 -2.69 10.97 25.12
CA SER A 123 -4.03 11.46 24.77
C SER A 123 -4.41 11.27 23.30
N GLY A 124 -3.49 10.79 22.45
CA GLY A 124 -3.66 10.70 21.00
C GLY A 124 -3.52 12.03 20.25
N ARG A 125 -3.19 13.13 20.94
CA ARG A 125 -2.85 14.41 20.32
C ARG A 125 -1.43 14.38 19.76
N GLY A 126 -1.22 15.01 18.60
CA GLY A 126 0.11 15.18 18.01
C GLY A 126 1.04 16.02 18.87
N ASN A 127 2.30 15.59 19.00
CA ASN A 127 3.33 16.34 19.71
C ASN A 127 3.77 17.57 18.91
N GLN A 128 3.72 18.74 19.55
CA GLN A 128 4.20 19.98 18.94
C GLN A 128 5.73 19.93 18.75
N GLY A 129 6.20 20.42 17.61
CA GLY A 129 7.64 20.44 17.26
C GLY A 129 8.18 19.12 16.68
N VAL A 130 7.34 18.08 16.60
CA VAL A 130 7.62 16.88 15.80
C VAL A 130 7.24 17.19 14.36
N TYR A 131 8.21 17.19 13.44
CA TYR A 131 7.92 17.24 12.00
C TYR A 131 7.84 15.83 11.43
N LEU A 132 8.99 15.13 11.33
CA LEU A 132 9.08 13.77 10.82
C LEU A 132 9.62 12.82 11.90
N ALA A 133 8.80 11.87 12.37
CA ALA A 133 9.17 10.89 13.38
C ALA A 133 9.34 9.49 12.77
N ALA A 134 10.37 8.76 13.20
CA ALA A 134 10.51 7.33 12.88
C ALA A 134 9.52 6.51 13.70
N LEU A 135 8.88 5.54 13.07
CA LEU A 135 7.94 4.63 13.73
C LEU A 135 8.54 3.23 13.88
N PRO A 136 8.29 2.55 15.02
CA PRO A 136 8.49 1.11 15.12
C PRO A 136 7.72 0.37 14.02
N VAL A 137 8.29 -0.72 13.52
CA VAL A 137 7.70 -1.53 12.42
C VAL A 137 6.28 -1.98 12.75
N GLU A 138 6.05 -2.44 13.98
CA GLU A 138 4.72 -2.92 14.39
C GLU A 138 3.68 -1.80 14.45
N LEU A 139 4.07 -0.59 14.85
CA LEU A 139 3.18 0.56 14.81
C LEU A 139 2.84 0.95 13.36
N GLY A 140 3.83 0.95 12.46
CA GLY A 140 3.59 1.21 11.04
C GLY A 140 2.62 0.21 10.41
N ARG A 141 2.78 -1.09 10.70
CA ARG A 141 1.84 -2.12 10.23
C ARG A 141 0.43 -1.93 10.80
N LEU A 142 0.33 -1.62 12.10
CA LEU A 142 -0.97 -1.34 12.72
C LEU A 142 -1.67 -0.17 12.03
N LEU A 143 -0.96 0.93 11.75
CA LEU A 143 -1.54 2.09 11.08
C LEU A 143 -2.00 1.77 9.66
N LEU A 144 -1.23 1.01 8.87
CA LEU A 144 -1.68 0.54 7.56
C LEU A 144 -2.97 -0.27 7.64
N LYS A 145 -3.07 -1.18 8.62
CA LYS A 145 -4.26 -1.98 8.86
C LYS A 145 -5.47 -1.13 9.26
N LEU A 146 -5.28 -0.17 10.17
CA LEU A 146 -6.35 0.74 10.59
C LEU A 146 -6.84 1.63 9.43
N CYS A 147 -5.95 1.99 8.51
CA CYS A 147 -6.29 2.74 7.30
C CYS A 147 -6.85 1.87 6.16
N ASP A 148 -7.08 0.56 6.38
CA ASP A 148 -7.43 -0.44 5.35
C ASP A 148 -6.50 -0.40 4.11
N SER A 149 -5.23 -0.07 4.32
CA SER A 149 -4.29 0.28 3.26
C SER A 149 -3.18 -0.74 3.05
N GLU A 150 -3.32 -1.96 3.59
CA GLU A 150 -2.36 -3.06 3.43
C GLU A 150 -2.23 -3.53 1.97
N ASN A 151 -3.28 -3.38 1.17
CA ASN A 151 -3.32 -3.65 -0.27
C ASN A 151 -3.60 -2.37 -1.09
N SER A 152 -3.14 -1.21 -0.60
CA SER A 152 -3.35 0.10 -1.25
C SER A 152 -2.36 0.37 -2.38
N ILE A 153 -2.67 1.38 -3.20
CA ILE A 153 -1.78 1.90 -4.25
C ILE A 153 -0.43 2.36 -3.67
N ALA A 154 -0.40 2.84 -2.42
CA ALA A 154 0.84 3.22 -1.75
C ALA A 154 1.76 2.03 -1.49
N MET A 155 1.21 0.93 -0.97
CA MET A 155 1.97 -0.32 -0.82
C MET A 155 2.46 -0.82 -2.18
N ASP A 156 1.65 -0.55 -3.20
CA ASP A 156 2.01 -0.90 -4.54
C ASP A 156 3.26 -0.17 -5.02
N GLU A 157 3.21 1.16 -5.01
CA GLU A 157 4.34 2.02 -5.34
C GLU A 157 5.62 1.63 -4.58
N THR A 158 5.52 1.41 -3.26
CA THR A 158 6.65 0.99 -2.44
C THR A 158 7.35 -0.24 -2.98
N THR A 159 6.58 -1.23 -3.42
CA THR A 159 7.18 -2.49 -3.85
C THR A 159 7.72 -2.42 -5.29
N GLU A 160 7.17 -1.52 -6.12
CA GLU A 160 7.72 -1.21 -7.45
C GLU A 160 9.10 -0.56 -7.28
N ILE A 161 9.21 0.48 -6.45
CA ILE A 161 10.47 1.14 -6.11
C ILE A 161 11.49 0.14 -5.55
N ALA A 162 11.07 -0.72 -4.61
CA ALA A 162 11.95 -1.73 -4.04
C ALA A 162 12.49 -2.70 -5.12
N THR A 163 11.67 -3.04 -6.13
CA THR A 163 12.08 -3.89 -7.25
C THR A 163 13.07 -3.16 -8.17
N GLU A 164 12.83 -1.88 -8.45
CA GLU A 164 13.72 -1.06 -9.29
C GLU A 164 15.12 -0.94 -8.69
N GLN A 165 15.23 -0.85 -7.36
CA GLN A 165 16.50 -0.68 -6.65
C GLN A 165 17.34 -1.94 -6.53
N ARG A 166 16.79 -3.12 -6.81
CA ARG A 166 17.51 -4.40 -6.71
C ARG A 166 18.76 -4.43 -7.61
N THR A 167 19.90 -4.84 -7.10
CA THR A 167 21.13 -4.98 -7.91
C THR A 167 21.43 -6.42 -8.29
N ASP A 168 20.70 -7.37 -7.71
CA ASP A 168 20.88 -8.82 -7.88
C ASP A 168 20.19 -9.38 -9.13
N ILE A 169 19.33 -8.60 -9.79
CA ILE A 169 18.60 -9.02 -11.00
C ILE A 169 18.80 -8.05 -12.17
N PRO A 170 18.84 -8.57 -13.43
CA PRO A 170 18.96 -7.74 -14.61
C PRO A 170 17.77 -6.77 -14.80
N PRO A 171 17.96 -5.64 -15.51
CA PRO A 171 16.88 -4.68 -15.80
C PRO A 171 15.65 -5.30 -16.48
N THR A 172 15.86 -6.28 -17.38
CA THR A 172 14.76 -6.98 -18.06
C THR A 172 13.89 -7.77 -17.08
N THR A 173 14.50 -8.45 -16.11
CA THR A 173 13.79 -9.19 -15.06
C THR A 173 13.01 -8.25 -14.14
N LYS A 174 13.59 -7.09 -13.78
CA LYS A 174 12.87 -6.06 -13.01
C LYS A 174 11.61 -5.61 -13.75
N MET A 175 11.77 -5.28 -15.04
CA MET A 175 10.65 -4.86 -15.88
C MET A 175 9.56 -5.94 -15.95
N GLN A 176 9.93 -7.21 -16.12
CA GLN A 176 8.96 -8.32 -16.13
C GLN A 176 8.22 -8.45 -14.79
N ILE A 177 8.94 -8.35 -13.67
CA ILE A 177 8.36 -8.42 -12.32
C ILE A 177 7.38 -7.26 -12.06
N ILE A 178 7.75 -6.05 -12.48
CA ILE A 178 6.90 -4.85 -12.37
C ILE A 178 5.66 -4.97 -13.27
N GLN A 179 5.82 -5.42 -14.51
CA GLN A 179 4.71 -5.63 -15.44
C GLN A 179 3.74 -6.70 -14.95
N ALA A 180 4.26 -7.79 -14.38
CA ALA A 180 3.44 -8.86 -13.82
C ALA A 180 2.51 -8.35 -12.71
N ARG A 181 2.96 -7.39 -11.90
CA ARG A 181 2.14 -6.74 -10.87
C ARG A 181 0.86 -6.12 -11.42
N ARG A 182 0.94 -5.54 -12.62
CA ARG A 182 -0.20 -4.92 -13.32
C ARG A 182 -1.01 -5.92 -14.14
N GLY A 183 -0.74 -7.23 -13.97
CA GLY A 183 -1.35 -8.28 -14.76
C GLY A 183 -0.94 -8.22 -16.23
N GLN A 184 0.29 -7.79 -16.53
CA GLN A 184 0.80 -7.55 -17.89
C GLN A 184 2.09 -8.33 -18.18
N GLY A 185 2.53 -8.25 -19.44
CA GLY A 185 3.75 -8.88 -19.92
C GLY A 185 3.72 -10.42 -19.83
N ILE A 186 4.89 -11.00 -19.58
CA ILE A 186 5.09 -12.45 -19.64
C ILE A 186 4.19 -13.25 -18.69
N PHE A 187 3.80 -12.67 -17.54
CA PHE A 187 2.85 -13.29 -16.62
C PHE A 187 1.48 -13.46 -17.27
N ARG A 188 0.95 -12.40 -17.89
CA ARG A 188 -0.34 -12.44 -18.60
C ARG A 188 -0.28 -13.41 -19.76
N ASP A 189 0.80 -13.38 -20.54
CA ASP A 189 0.98 -14.27 -21.68
C ASP A 189 0.91 -15.73 -21.23
N ARG A 190 1.64 -16.10 -20.17
CA ARG A 190 1.60 -17.45 -19.58
C ARG A 190 0.22 -17.81 -19.05
N LEU A 191 -0.42 -16.90 -18.33
CA LEU A 191 -1.74 -17.11 -17.75
C LEU A 191 -2.80 -17.41 -18.82
N VAL A 192 -2.82 -16.69 -19.94
CA VAL A 192 -3.77 -16.90 -21.05
C VAL A 192 -3.62 -18.29 -21.69
N HIS A 193 -2.46 -18.93 -21.56
CA HIS A 193 -2.28 -20.32 -22.00
C HIS A 193 -3.00 -21.32 -21.07
N ILE A 194 -3.16 -20.99 -19.79
CA ILE A 194 -3.76 -21.83 -18.74
C ILE A 194 -5.25 -21.52 -18.57
N GLU A 195 -5.61 -20.26 -18.33
CA GLU A 195 -6.97 -19.78 -18.16
C GLU A 195 -7.52 -19.22 -19.47
N LYS A 196 -8.79 -19.53 -19.80
CA LYS A 196 -9.40 -19.13 -21.09
C LYS A 196 -10.53 -18.12 -20.98
N CYS A 197 -11.06 -17.92 -19.79
CA CYS A 197 -12.17 -16.98 -19.54
C CYS A 197 -12.28 -16.70 -18.04
N CYS A 198 -13.08 -15.69 -17.70
CA CYS A 198 -13.45 -15.45 -16.31
C CYS A 198 -14.09 -16.69 -15.67
N ARG A 199 -13.55 -17.13 -14.52
CA ARG A 199 -14.11 -18.28 -13.77
C ARG A 199 -15.51 -18.05 -13.22
N VAL A 200 -15.92 -16.80 -13.04
CA VAL A 200 -17.24 -16.45 -12.50
C VAL A 200 -18.20 -16.10 -13.63
N THR A 201 -17.87 -15.09 -14.45
CA THR A 201 -18.80 -14.60 -15.49
C THR A 201 -18.76 -15.42 -16.79
N GLY A 202 -17.73 -16.26 -16.98
CA GLY A 202 -17.51 -16.98 -18.24
C GLY A 202 -17.01 -16.11 -19.39
N LEU A 203 -16.80 -14.81 -19.20
CA LEU A 203 -16.35 -13.88 -20.24
C LEU A 203 -15.01 -14.31 -20.85
N THR A 204 -14.97 -14.48 -22.17
CA THR A 204 -13.79 -14.93 -22.94
C THR A 204 -13.05 -13.80 -23.64
N ALA A 205 -13.65 -12.60 -23.72
CA ALA A 205 -13.04 -11.44 -24.36
C ALA A 205 -11.85 -10.94 -23.53
N LEU A 206 -10.65 -11.39 -23.87
CA LEU A 206 -9.44 -11.22 -23.06
C LEU A 206 -9.13 -9.75 -22.73
N ASP A 207 -9.41 -8.82 -23.64
CA ASP A 207 -9.17 -7.38 -23.45
C ASP A 207 -9.95 -6.80 -22.26
N PHE A 208 -11.03 -7.47 -21.83
CA PHE A 208 -11.84 -7.08 -20.68
C PHE A 208 -11.54 -7.88 -19.42
N LEU A 209 -10.50 -8.74 -19.44
CA LEU A 209 -10.11 -9.57 -18.31
C LEU A 209 -8.82 -9.06 -17.67
N VAL A 210 -8.88 -8.92 -16.35
CA VAL A 210 -7.73 -8.67 -15.49
C VAL A 210 -7.00 -9.99 -15.25
N ALA A 211 -5.67 -9.96 -15.29
CA ALA A 211 -4.83 -11.08 -14.87
C ALA A 211 -4.49 -10.89 -13.39
N SER A 212 -5.27 -11.53 -12.52
CA SER A 212 -5.14 -11.45 -11.07
C SER A 212 -4.21 -12.53 -10.56
N HIS A 213 -3.28 -12.22 -9.65
CA HIS A 213 -2.56 -13.26 -8.91
C HIS A 213 -3.47 -13.94 -7.88
N MET A 214 -3.29 -15.24 -7.64
CA MET A 214 -3.97 -15.95 -6.54
C MET A 214 -3.23 -15.77 -5.22
N LYS A 215 -1.93 -16.09 -5.20
CA LYS A 215 -1.04 -15.69 -4.11
C LYS A 215 -0.56 -14.27 -4.42
N PRO A 216 -0.84 -13.27 -3.57
CA PRO A 216 -0.57 -11.86 -3.88
C PRO A 216 0.86 -11.64 -4.32
N TRP A 217 1.03 -10.75 -5.29
CA TRP A 217 2.34 -10.44 -5.84
C TRP A 217 3.34 -10.01 -4.74
N ALA A 218 2.89 -9.25 -3.73
CA ALA A 218 3.72 -8.81 -2.59
C ALA A 218 4.21 -9.97 -1.67
N ARG A 219 3.54 -11.13 -1.72
CA ARG A 219 3.89 -12.33 -0.93
C ARG A 219 4.51 -13.44 -1.79
N SER A 220 4.62 -13.21 -3.09
CA SER A 220 5.15 -14.15 -4.07
C SER A 220 6.66 -13.97 -4.25
N THR A 221 7.37 -15.08 -4.45
CA THR A 221 8.76 -15.08 -4.94
C THR A 221 8.83 -14.59 -6.38
N ASP A 222 10.02 -14.23 -6.88
CA ASP A 222 10.17 -13.77 -8.27
C ASP A 222 9.69 -14.80 -9.30
N LEU A 223 9.87 -16.10 -9.01
CA LEU A 223 9.36 -17.18 -9.85
C LEU A 223 7.82 -17.20 -9.84
N GLU A 224 7.21 -17.17 -8.66
CA GLU A 224 5.75 -17.18 -8.49
C GLU A 224 5.08 -15.92 -9.06
N LYS A 225 5.77 -14.77 -9.07
CA LYS A 225 5.26 -13.52 -9.67
C LYS A 225 5.09 -13.64 -11.18
N LEU A 226 5.93 -14.45 -11.83
CA LEU A 226 5.93 -14.66 -13.28
C LEU A 226 5.24 -15.96 -13.70
N ASP A 227 4.76 -16.77 -12.75
CA ASP A 227 4.12 -18.05 -13.00
C ASP A 227 2.65 -17.87 -13.39
N GLY A 228 2.28 -18.37 -14.57
CA GLY A 228 0.89 -18.33 -15.03
C GLY A 228 -0.05 -19.19 -14.19
N HIS A 229 0.46 -20.21 -13.48
CA HIS A 229 -0.37 -21.02 -12.56
C HIS A 229 -0.73 -20.24 -11.30
N ASN A 230 -0.01 -19.17 -10.96
CA ASN A 230 -0.36 -18.28 -9.86
C ASN A 230 -1.36 -17.19 -10.30
N GLY A 231 -2.15 -17.42 -11.34
CA GLY A 231 -3.05 -16.41 -11.88
C GLY A 231 -4.45 -16.91 -12.21
N LEU A 232 -5.38 -15.96 -12.27
CA LEU A 232 -6.74 -16.11 -12.77
C LEU A 232 -7.06 -14.98 -13.74
N LEU A 233 -7.78 -15.30 -14.81
CA LEU A 233 -8.45 -14.27 -15.62
C LEU A 233 -9.79 -13.95 -14.98
N LEU A 234 -10.03 -12.70 -14.63
CA LEU A 234 -11.25 -12.26 -13.94
C LEU A 234 -11.81 -10.99 -14.60
N ALA A 235 -13.15 -10.87 -14.64
CA ALA A 235 -13.76 -9.60 -14.99
C ALA A 235 -13.46 -8.56 -13.89
N PRO A 236 -13.38 -7.25 -14.18
CA PRO A 236 -12.84 -6.25 -13.24
C PRO A 236 -13.57 -6.19 -11.88
N HIS A 237 -14.88 -6.38 -11.89
CA HIS A 237 -15.70 -6.42 -10.68
C HIS A 237 -15.46 -7.70 -9.87
N ILE A 238 -15.18 -8.83 -10.52
CA ILE A 238 -14.84 -10.11 -9.87
C ILE A 238 -13.43 -10.08 -9.30
N ASP A 239 -12.49 -9.53 -10.06
CA ASP A 239 -11.12 -9.27 -9.63
C ASP A 239 -11.10 -8.47 -8.31
N ARG A 240 -11.85 -7.36 -8.26
CA ARG A 240 -12.01 -6.55 -7.04
C ARG A 240 -12.53 -7.35 -5.84
N LEU A 241 -13.46 -8.28 -6.05
CA LEU A 241 -13.98 -9.12 -4.97
C LEU A 241 -12.95 -10.16 -4.52
N PHE A 242 -12.22 -10.74 -5.46
CA PHE A 242 -11.22 -11.77 -5.21
C PHE A 242 -10.02 -11.18 -4.45
N ASP A 243 -9.42 -10.12 -4.97
CA ASP A 243 -8.25 -9.46 -4.38
C ASP A 243 -8.51 -8.95 -2.95
N ARG A 244 -9.73 -8.47 -2.68
CA ARG A 244 -10.17 -8.03 -1.34
C ARG A 244 -10.66 -9.17 -0.44
N GLY A 245 -10.55 -10.42 -0.88
CA GLY A 245 -10.91 -11.61 -0.12
C GLY A 245 -12.40 -11.82 0.11
N PHE A 246 -13.28 -11.13 -0.62
CA PHE A 246 -14.74 -11.32 -0.54
C PHE A 246 -15.22 -12.57 -1.26
N ILE A 247 -14.45 -13.06 -2.23
CA ILE A 247 -14.67 -14.36 -2.85
C ILE A 247 -13.36 -15.16 -2.87
N SER A 248 -13.48 -16.48 -2.97
CA SER A 248 -12.36 -17.38 -3.24
C SER A 248 -12.87 -18.62 -3.96
N PHE A 249 -12.04 -19.65 -4.13
CA PHE A 249 -12.46 -20.90 -4.75
C PHE A 249 -11.97 -22.12 -3.97
N GLU A 250 -12.78 -23.17 -3.94
CA GLU A 250 -12.33 -24.52 -3.57
C GLU A 250 -11.44 -25.12 -4.66
N ASP A 251 -10.76 -26.22 -4.33
CA ASP A 251 -9.81 -26.90 -5.25
C ASP A 251 -10.52 -27.47 -6.50
N ASP A 252 -11.80 -27.81 -6.38
CA ASP A 252 -12.64 -28.26 -7.50
C ASP A 252 -13.16 -27.10 -8.38
N GLY A 253 -12.87 -25.85 -7.99
CA GLY A 253 -13.31 -24.65 -8.69
C GLY A 253 -14.66 -24.10 -8.22
N THR A 254 -15.26 -24.66 -7.16
CA THR A 254 -16.48 -24.13 -6.55
C THR A 254 -16.22 -22.73 -5.99
N LEU A 255 -17.08 -21.76 -6.34
CA LEU A 255 -16.99 -20.39 -5.86
C LEU A 255 -17.37 -20.32 -4.37
N LEU A 256 -16.51 -19.71 -3.57
CA LEU A 256 -16.75 -19.36 -2.18
C LEU A 256 -17.08 -17.88 -2.08
N VAL A 257 -18.14 -17.53 -1.37
CA VAL A 257 -18.55 -16.14 -1.13
C VAL A 257 -18.46 -15.85 0.36
N SER A 258 -17.77 -14.77 0.72
CA SER A 258 -17.62 -14.32 2.09
C SER A 258 -18.97 -13.84 2.65
N PRO A 259 -19.31 -14.17 3.91
CA PRO A 259 -20.49 -13.60 4.58
C PRO A 259 -20.37 -12.08 4.79
N ARG A 260 -19.16 -11.52 4.65
CA ARG A 260 -18.91 -10.08 4.76
C ARG A 260 -19.16 -9.32 3.46
N LEU A 261 -19.50 -10.00 2.36
CA LEU A 261 -19.88 -9.34 1.11
C LEU A 261 -21.34 -8.84 1.21
N PRO A 262 -21.61 -7.52 1.07
CA PRO A 262 -22.97 -7.02 1.17
C PRO A 262 -23.91 -7.64 0.15
N GLN A 263 -25.12 -7.98 0.59
CA GLN A 263 -26.12 -8.64 -0.26
C GLN A 263 -26.52 -7.79 -1.48
N GLU A 264 -26.50 -6.46 -1.34
CA GLU A 264 -26.71 -5.53 -2.45
C GLU A 264 -25.69 -5.74 -3.57
N VAL A 265 -24.42 -5.96 -3.25
CA VAL A 265 -23.36 -6.19 -4.23
C VAL A 265 -23.56 -7.54 -4.93
N ILE A 266 -23.90 -8.59 -4.17
CA ILE A 266 -24.21 -9.92 -4.72
C ILE A 266 -25.33 -9.82 -5.75
N ALA A 267 -26.42 -9.15 -5.40
CA ALA A 267 -27.58 -8.98 -6.27
C ALA A 267 -27.26 -8.10 -7.49
N ALA A 268 -26.63 -6.94 -7.29
CA ALA A 268 -26.38 -5.96 -8.35
C ALA A 268 -25.34 -6.46 -9.37
N TRP A 269 -24.33 -7.22 -8.94
CA TRP A 269 -23.28 -7.75 -9.82
C TRP A 269 -23.54 -9.19 -10.28
N GLY A 270 -24.67 -9.78 -9.87
CA GLY A 270 -25.08 -11.11 -10.28
C GLY A 270 -24.12 -12.21 -9.85
N ILE A 271 -23.60 -12.13 -8.62
CA ILE A 271 -22.68 -13.12 -8.06
C ILE A 271 -23.50 -14.34 -7.60
N PHE A 272 -23.88 -15.22 -8.54
CA PHE A 272 -24.72 -16.39 -8.26
C PHE A 272 -23.93 -17.70 -8.28
N THR A 273 -24.18 -18.57 -7.30
CA THR A 273 -23.78 -19.98 -7.33
C THR A 273 -24.87 -20.84 -7.99
N PRO A 274 -24.52 -21.82 -8.84
CA PRO A 274 -23.17 -22.22 -9.25
C PRO A 274 -22.74 -21.60 -10.58
N CYS A 275 -21.58 -20.93 -10.59
CA CYS A 275 -20.78 -20.81 -11.81
C CYS A 275 -20.34 -22.22 -12.25
N LYS A 276 -20.07 -22.46 -13.53
CA LYS A 276 -19.53 -23.75 -13.98
C LYS A 276 -18.14 -23.95 -13.36
N ALA A 277 -18.09 -24.72 -12.27
CA ALA A 277 -16.85 -25.04 -11.58
C ALA A 277 -15.87 -25.70 -12.55
N ARG A 278 -14.65 -25.16 -12.58
CA ARG A 278 -13.54 -25.70 -13.36
C ARG A 278 -12.47 -26.12 -12.37
N ARG A 279 -12.13 -27.40 -12.35
CA ARG A 279 -11.10 -27.89 -11.45
C ARG A 279 -9.78 -27.16 -11.71
N PHE A 280 -9.10 -26.78 -10.63
CA PHE A 280 -7.75 -26.22 -10.73
C PHE A 280 -6.75 -27.31 -11.12
N GLN A 281 -5.73 -26.92 -11.89
CA GLN A 281 -4.60 -27.81 -12.17
C GLN A 281 -3.77 -28.00 -10.89
N THR A 282 -3.01 -29.10 -10.82
CA THR A 282 -2.17 -29.43 -9.64
C THR A 282 -1.28 -28.26 -9.22
N ASP A 283 -0.67 -27.57 -10.18
CA ASP A 283 0.24 -26.46 -9.92
C ASP A 283 -0.46 -25.17 -9.47
N GLN A 284 -1.78 -25.05 -9.70
CA GLN A 284 -2.59 -23.93 -9.20
C GLN A 284 -3.04 -24.14 -7.74
N LEU A 285 -3.10 -25.40 -7.26
CA LEU A 285 -3.65 -25.75 -5.94
C LEU A 285 -2.94 -25.05 -4.78
N PRO A 286 -1.59 -24.96 -4.72
CA PRO A 286 -0.93 -24.26 -3.63
C PRO A 286 -1.32 -22.78 -3.52
N PHE A 287 -1.54 -22.12 -4.67
CA PHE A 287 -1.86 -20.69 -4.71
C PHE A 287 -3.30 -20.40 -4.31
N VAL A 288 -4.27 -21.18 -4.79
CA VAL A 288 -5.67 -21.03 -4.38
C VAL A 288 -5.86 -21.41 -2.90
N ALA A 289 -5.13 -22.41 -2.40
CA ALA A 289 -5.10 -22.76 -0.98
C ALA A 289 -4.54 -21.62 -0.12
N TYR A 290 -3.45 -20.97 -0.56
CA TYR A 290 -2.93 -19.77 0.10
C TYR A 290 -3.98 -18.66 0.15
N HIS A 291 -4.63 -18.35 -0.98
CA HIS A 291 -5.68 -17.33 -1.05
C HIS A 291 -6.82 -17.62 -0.05
N ARG A 292 -7.35 -18.85 -0.05
CA ARG A 292 -8.39 -19.31 0.89
C ARG A 292 -7.97 -19.23 2.36
N GLY A 293 -6.69 -19.45 2.65
CA GLY A 293 -6.16 -19.51 4.02
C GLY A 293 -5.77 -18.15 4.59
N VAL A 294 -5.34 -17.22 3.73
CA VAL A 294 -4.72 -15.95 4.16
C VAL A 294 -5.58 -14.73 3.86
N LEU A 295 -6.26 -14.69 2.71
CA LEU A 295 -6.97 -13.49 2.25
C LEU A 295 -8.48 -13.59 2.38
N PHE A 296 -9.02 -14.80 2.16
CA PHE A 296 -10.45 -15.00 2.18
C PHE A 296 -11.05 -14.64 3.54
N LYS A 297 -11.97 -13.66 3.54
CA LYS A 297 -12.63 -13.13 4.71
C LYS A 297 -13.69 -14.13 5.20
N ARG A 298 -13.30 -15.02 6.10
CA ARG A 298 -14.24 -15.94 6.78
C ARG A 298 -15.05 -15.19 7.85
N ASP A 299 -16.15 -15.80 8.29
CA ASP A 299 -16.87 -15.29 9.45
C ASP A 299 -15.93 -15.24 10.67
N PRO A 300 -15.98 -14.17 11.48
CA PRO A 300 -15.36 -14.20 12.79
C PRO A 300 -16.15 -15.21 13.64
N PHE A 301 -15.48 -16.28 14.06
CA PHE A 301 -15.98 -17.12 15.16
C PHE A 301 -16.05 -16.29 16.44
#